data_AF-A0A661YHH4-F1
#
_entry.id   AF-A0A661YHH4-F1
#
_cell.length_a   1.000
_cell.length_b   1.000
_cell.length_c   1.000
_cell.angle_alpha   90.00
_cell.angle_beta   90.00
_cell.angle_gamma   90.00
#
_symmetry.space_group_name_H-M   'P 1'
#
loop_
_entity.id
_entity.type
_entity.pdbx_description
1 polymer ?
#
loop_
_entity_poly.entity_id
_entity_poly.type
_entity_poly.pdbx_seq_one_letter_code
_entity_poly.pdbx_strand_id
1 'polypeptide(L)'
;MINKILNTFGTRSLSAVINFLIAIAVSQYLGPEGKGEQGIIIATIAFVLVFSNLVGGATLVYLVPRYKFSLLLLPSYAWSAGISIIAFGILWGFKIVENDFILHI
;
A
#
# COMPACT_ATOMS: atom_id res chain seq x y z
N MET A 1 -1.96 29.08 6.40
CA MET A 1 -1.77 27.75 7.03
C MET A 1 -3.09 26.97 7.13
N ILE A 2 -4.18 27.61 7.57
CA ILE A 2 -5.54 27.01 7.63
C ILE A 2 -5.97 26.34 6.32
N ASN A 3 -5.75 26.98 5.15
CA ASN A 3 -6.10 26.37 3.86
C ASN A 3 -5.34 25.07 3.56
N LYS A 4 -4.07 24.92 3.99
CA LYS A 4 -3.31 23.68 3.84
C LYS A 4 -3.85 22.59 4.77
N ILE A 5 -4.19 22.94 6.01
CA ILE A 5 -4.78 22.02 6.98
C ILE A 5 -6.14 21.53 6.49
N LEU A 6 -7.01 22.45 6.04
CA LEU A 6 -8.31 22.12 5.45
C LEU A 6 -8.19 21.22 4.23
N ASN A 7 -7.19 21.43 3.37
CA ASN A 7 -6.99 20.58 2.20
C ASN A 7 -6.54 19.16 2.60
N THR A 8 -5.55 19.02 3.48
CA THR A 8 -5.10 17.70 3.98
C THR A 8 -6.19 16.99 4.77
N PHE A 9 -6.92 17.72 5.62
CA PHE A 9 -8.03 17.18 6.39
C PHE A 9 -9.19 16.76 5.49
N GLY A 10 -9.56 17.60 4.52
CA GLY A 10 -10.63 17.34 3.56
C GLY A 10 -10.32 16.12 2.69
N THR A 11 -9.11 16.04 2.12
CA THR A 11 -8.68 14.89 1.33
C THR A 11 -8.63 13.59 2.14
N ARG A 12 -8.13 13.63 3.39
CA ARG A 12 -8.14 12.45 4.26
C ARG A 12 -9.55 12.04 4.66
N SER A 13 -10.43 13.00 4.96
CA SER A 13 -11.82 12.73 5.32
C SER A 13 -12.58 12.12 4.14
N LEU A 14 -12.42 12.69 2.94
CA LEU A 14 -13.01 12.16 1.72
C LEU A 14 -12.51 10.74 1.42
N SER A 15 -11.20 10.51 1.55
CA SER A 15 -10.62 9.17 1.38
C SER A 15 -11.20 8.17 2.40
N ALA A 16 -11.35 8.57 3.67
CA ALA A 16 -11.96 7.71 4.67
C ALA A 16 -13.42 7.37 4.35
N VAL A 17 -14.21 8.35 3.91
CA VAL A 17 -15.60 8.13 3.48
C VAL A 17 -15.66 7.16 2.30
N ILE A 18 -14.82 7.35 1.29
CA ILE A 18 -14.77 6.45 0.12
C ILE A 18 -14.38 5.03 0.53
N ASN A 19 -13.33 4.87 1.35
CA ASN A 19 -12.91 3.56 1.86
C ASN A 19 -14.03 2.86 2.64
N PHE A 20 -14.78 3.62 3.43
CA PHE A 20 -15.92 3.09 4.17
C PHE A 20 -17.07 2.64 3.25
N LEU A 21 -17.39 3.42 2.22
CA LEU A 21 -18.39 3.04 1.22
C LEU A 21 -17.99 1.78 0.46
N ILE A 22 -16.71 1.64 0.10
CA ILE A 22 -16.19 0.41 -0.52
C ILE A 22 -16.34 -0.78 0.43
N ALA A 23 -16.02 -0.61 1.71
CA ALA A 23 -16.19 -1.68 2.71
C ALA A 23 -17.66 -2.09 2.87
N ILE A 24 -18.61 -1.16 2.81
CA ILE A 24 -20.05 -1.45 2.80
C ILE A 24 -20.46 -2.19 1.52
N ALA A 25 -20.00 -1.74 0.36
CA ALA A 25 -20.31 -2.41 -0.91
C ALA A 25 -19.80 -3.86 -0.89
N VAL A 26 -18.52 -4.07 -0.55
CA VAL A 26 -17.96 -5.42 -0.44
C VAL A 26 -18.71 -6.24 0.60
N SER A 27 -19.12 -5.63 1.72
CA SER A 27 -19.94 -6.29 2.72
C SER A 27 -21.27 -6.82 2.20
N GLN A 28 -21.92 -6.05 1.33
CA GLN A 28 -23.25 -6.40 0.83
C GLN A 28 -23.17 -7.42 -0.30
N TYR A 29 -22.14 -7.35 -1.15
CA TYR A 29 -22.02 -8.18 -2.34
C TYR A 29 -21.25 -9.50 -2.13
N LEU A 30 -20.18 -9.51 -1.31
CA LEU A 30 -19.32 -10.69 -1.13
C LEU A 30 -19.65 -11.50 0.14
N GLY A 31 -20.50 -10.99 1.02
CA GLY A 31 -20.86 -11.66 2.27
C GLY A 31 -19.69 -11.77 3.28
N PRO A 32 -19.83 -12.57 4.35
CA PRO A 32 -18.84 -12.68 5.42
C PRO A 32 -17.50 -13.28 4.99
N GLU A 33 -17.52 -14.24 4.05
CA GLU A 33 -16.32 -14.94 3.59
C GLU A 33 -15.41 -14.04 2.76
N GLY A 34 -15.95 -13.36 1.73
CA GLY A 34 -15.15 -12.46 0.90
C GLY A 34 -14.67 -11.19 1.62
N LYS A 35 -15.31 -10.81 2.74
CA LYS A 35 -14.74 -9.79 3.65
C LYS A 35 -13.46 -10.25 4.32
N GLY A 36 -13.42 -11.50 4.78
CA GLY A 36 -12.25 -12.07 5.44
C GLY A 36 -11.06 -12.10 4.50
N GLU A 37 -11.30 -12.56 3.27
CA GLU A 37 -10.31 -12.60 2.21
C GLU A 37 -9.80 -11.21 1.81
N GLN A 38 -10.70 -10.25 1.58
CA GLN A 38 -10.32 -8.86 1.32
C GLN A 38 -9.46 -8.29 2.46
N GLY A 39 -9.82 -8.58 3.72
CA GLY A 39 -9.07 -8.13 4.88
C GLY A 39 -7.63 -8.66 4.89
N ILE A 40 -7.44 -9.95 4.58
CA ILE A 40 -6.11 -10.56 4.49
C ILE A 40 -5.30 -9.95 3.35
N ILE A 41 -5.91 -9.70 2.19
CA ILE A 41 -5.26 -9.06 1.03
C ILE A 41 -4.80 -7.65 1.40
N ILE A 42 -5.69 -6.81 1.95
CA ILE A 42 -5.37 -5.43 2.32
C ILE A 42 -4.29 -5.41 3.42
N ALA A 43 -4.39 -6.28 4.41
CA ALA A 43 -3.38 -6.38 5.46
C ALA A 43 -2.00 -6.74 4.89
N THR A 44 -1.96 -7.70 3.96
CA THR A 44 -0.73 -8.12 3.29
C THR A 44 -0.13 -6.98 2.48
N ILE A 45 -0.93 -6.29 1.66
CA ILE A 45 -0.52 -5.11 0.89
C ILE A 45 0.03 -4.03 1.83
N ALA A 46 -0.65 -3.77 2.96
CA ALA A 46 -0.20 -2.80 3.95
C ALA A 46 1.16 -3.16 4.54
N PHE A 47 1.41 -4.44 4.85
CA PHE A 47 2.71 -4.92 5.32
C PHE A 47 3.81 -4.70 4.28
N VAL A 48 3.57 -5.05 3.01
CA VAL A 48 4.52 -4.83 1.91
C VAL A 48 4.84 -3.34 1.76
N LEU A 49 3.81 -2.49 1.82
CA LEU A 49 3.93 -1.03 1.76
C LEU A 49 4.79 -0.46 2.88
N VAL A 50 4.73 -0.99 4.11
CA VAL A 50 5.60 -0.51 5.22
C VAL A 50 7.07 -0.63 4.84
N PHE A 51 7.50 -1.76 4.28
CA PHE A 51 8.89 -1.98 3.88
C PHE A 51 9.26 -1.22 2.61
N SER A 52 8.36 -1.12 1.63
CA SER A 52 8.58 -0.32 0.42
C SER A 52 8.77 1.17 0.74
N ASN A 53 7.94 1.73 1.63
CA ASN A 53 7.98 3.14 2.03
C ASN A 53 9.22 3.52 2.85
N LEU A 54 9.98 2.56 3.36
CA LEU A 54 11.21 2.82 4.10
C LEU A 54 12.23 3.56 3.23
N VAL A 55 12.36 3.18 1.95
CA VAL A 55 13.24 3.84 0.98
C VAL A 55 12.45 4.77 0.05
N GLY A 56 11.33 4.31 -0.50
CA GLY A 56 10.55 5.07 -1.49
C GLY A 56 9.65 6.17 -0.91
N GLY A 57 9.42 6.17 0.41
CA GLY A 57 8.57 7.13 1.11
C GLY A 57 9.39 8.20 1.82
N ALA A 58 9.54 8.04 3.14
CA ALA A 58 10.13 9.08 4.01
C ALA A 58 11.59 9.41 3.64
N THR A 59 12.39 8.38 3.35
CA THR A 59 13.80 8.54 2.95
C THR A 59 13.93 9.28 1.63
N LEU A 60 13.07 8.96 0.64
CA LEU A 60 13.04 9.66 -0.64
C LEU A 60 12.70 11.14 -0.45
N VAL A 61 11.64 11.45 0.30
CA VAL A 61 11.23 12.85 0.59
C VAL A 61 12.37 13.64 1.25
N TYR A 62 13.14 13.00 2.13
CA TYR A 62 14.29 13.61 2.79
C TYR A 62 15.50 13.82 1.85
N LEU A 63 15.73 12.91 0.91
CA LEU A 63 16.88 12.95 -0.01
C LEU A 63 16.63 13.81 -1.25
N VAL A 64 15.37 14.00 -1.67
CA VAL A 64 15.00 14.78 -2.86
C VAL A 64 15.57 16.21 -2.87
N PRO A 65 15.59 16.97 -1.76
CA PRO A 65 16.21 18.30 -1.74
C PRO A 65 17.75 18.29 -1.82
N ARG A 66 18.39 17.13 -1.59
CA ARG A 66 19.84 16.99 -1.39
C ARG A 66 20.57 16.38 -2.58
N TYR A 67 19.88 15.60 -3.39
CA TYR A 67 20.44 14.89 -4.54
C TYR A 67 19.57 15.11 -5.78
N LYS A 68 20.15 14.91 -6.97
CA LYS A 68 19.39 14.96 -8.21
C LYS A 68 18.32 13.87 -8.19
N PHE A 69 17.08 14.24 -8.54
CA PHE A 69 15.94 13.34 -8.57
C PHE A 69 16.20 12.05 -9.38
N SER A 70 16.90 12.15 -10.52
CA SER A 70 17.26 11.02 -11.36
C SER A 70 18.13 9.97 -10.67
N LEU A 71 18.99 10.38 -9.73
CA LEU A 71 19.86 9.47 -8.96
C LEU A 71 19.07 8.72 -7.88
N LEU A 72 17.92 9.24 -7.45
CA LEU A 72 17.10 8.66 -6.38
C LEU A 72 16.04 7.70 -6.91
N LEU A 73 15.64 7.85 -8.18
CA LEU A 73 14.66 6.96 -8.82
C LEU A 73 15.15 5.51 -8.85
N LEU A 74 16.38 5.27 -9.33
CA LEU A 74 16.89 3.92 -9.51
C LEU A 74 16.96 3.15 -8.16
N PRO A 75 17.55 3.70 -7.07
CA PRO A 75 17.53 3.03 -5.76
C PRO A 75 16.12 2.80 -5.21
N SER A 76 15.20 3.76 -5.41
CA SER A 76 13.81 3.64 -4.92
C SER A 76 13.04 2.52 -5.63
N TYR A 77 13.17 2.44 -6.96
CA TYR A 77 12.54 1.37 -7.74
C TYR A 77 13.20 0.03 -7.49
N ALA A 78 14.53 -0.03 -7.42
CA ALA A 78 15.25 -1.27 -7.12
C ALA A 78 14.87 -1.82 -5.74
N TRP A 79 14.74 -0.95 -4.74
CA TRP A 79 14.28 -1.36 -3.41
C TRP A 79 12.84 -1.88 -3.44
N SER A 80 11.94 -1.15 -4.09
CA SER A 80 10.52 -1.55 -4.16
C SER A 80 10.35 -2.87 -4.90
N ALA A 81 11.08 -3.08 -5.99
CA ALA A 81 11.13 -4.36 -6.71
C ALA A 81 11.69 -5.49 -5.84
N GLY A 82 12.77 -5.23 -5.09
CA GLY A 82 13.35 -6.19 -4.16
C GLY A 82 12.37 -6.62 -3.07
N ILE A 83 11.68 -5.66 -2.44
CA ILE A 83 10.64 -5.94 -1.45
C ILE A 83 9.48 -6.74 -2.06
N SER A 84 9.07 -6.42 -3.29
CA SER A 84 7.99 -7.14 -3.98
C SER A 84 8.36 -8.61 -4.26
N ILE A 85 9.60 -8.87 -4.71
CA ILE A 85 10.11 -10.22 -4.96
C ILE A 85 10.17 -11.02 -3.65
N ILE A 86 10.67 -10.40 -2.57
CA ILE A 86 10.73 -11.04 -1.25
C ILE A 86 9.32 -11.35 -0.74
N ALA A 87 8.40 -10.39 -0.84
CA ALA A 87 7.00 -10.56 -0.44
C ALA A 87 6.35 -11.70 -1.21
N PHE A 88 6.51 -11.75 -2.54
CA PHE A 88 6.02 -12.84 -3.38
C PHE A 88 6.56 -14.21 -2.90
N GLY A 89 7.86 -14.31 -2.65
CA GLY A 89 8.47 -15.55 -2.15
C GLY A 89 7.92 -16.01 -0.80
N ILE A 90 7.68 -15.07 0.13
CA ILE A 90 7.08 -15.35 1.43
C ILE A 90 5.63 -15.81 1.27
N LEU A 91 4.83 -15.10 0.48
CA LEU A 91 3.41 -15.43 0.27
C LEU A 91 3.24 -16.79 -0.39
N TRP A 92 4.09 -17.09 -1.37
CA TRP A 92 4.11 -18.39 -2.04
C TRP A 92 4.48 -19.53 -1.08
N GLY A 93 5.46 -19.33 -0.20
CA GLY A 93 5.92 -20.35 0.75
C GLY A 93 4.93 -20.65 1.88
N PHE A 94 4.28 -19.62 2.43
CA PHE A 94 3.39 -19.78 3.59
C PHE A 94 1.91 -20.01 3.22
N LYS A 95 1.53 -19.88 1.94
CA LYS A 95 0.14 -20.02 1.45
C LYS A 95 -0.89 -19.24 2.29
N ILE A 96 -0.53 -18.04 2.72
CA ILE A 96 -1.37 -17.17 3.57
C ILE A 96 -2.53 -16.59 2.75
N VAL A 97 -2.33 -16.41 1.45
CA VAL A 97 -3.31 -15.87 0.50
C VAL A 97 -3.55 -16.92 -0.58
N GLU A 98 -4.79 -16.98 -1.09
CA GLU A 98 -5.15 -17.85 -2.20
C GLU A 98 -4.29 -17.53 -3.43
N ASN A 99 -3.83 -18.57 -4.15
CA ASN A 99 -2.76 -18.44 -5.14
C ASN A 99 -3.10 -17.47 -6.29
N ASP A 100 -4.38 -17.26 -6.59
CA ASP A 100 -4.85 -16.36 -7.64
C ASP A 100 -4.57 -14.87 -7.32
N PHE A 101 -4.49 -14.52 -6.02
CA PHE A 101 -4.25 -13.13 -5.61
C PHE A 101 -2.78 -12.81 -5.35
N ILE A 102 -1.90 -13.80 -5.26
CA ILE A 102 -0.48 -13.58 -4.96
C ILE A 102 0.19 -12.69 -6.02
N LEU A 103 -0.21 -12.80 -7.29
CA LEU A 103 0.30 -11.95 -8.38
C LEU A 103 -0.25 -10.52 -8.36
N HIS A 104 -1.37 -10.29 -7.67
CA HIS A 104 -2.05 -9.01 -7.61
C HIS A 104 -1.61 -8.15 -6.40
N ILE A 105 -0.78 -8.72 -5.52
CA ILE A 105 -0.23 -8.10 -4.30
C ILE A 105 1.20 -7.60 -4.56
#